data_AF-A0A3B8I312-F1
#
_entry.id   AF-A0A3B8I312-F1
#
_cell.length_a   1.000
_cell.length_b   1.000
_cell.length_c   1.000
_cell.angle_alpha   90.00
_cell.angle_beta   90.00
_cell.angle_gamma   90.00
#
_symmetry.space_group_name_H-M   'P 1'
#
loop_
_entity.id
_entity.type
_entity.pdbx_description
1 polymer ?
#
loop_
_entity_poly.entity_id
_entity_poly.type
_entity_poly.pdbx_seq_one_letter_code
_entity_poly.pdbx_strand_id
1 'polypeptide(L)'
;MYYGWLNTTFALYFSIEAIEDFKKILEVKRYSSHTIASYISALRLIKRALKVSPWGPVTESDLFQVIYSLIHHKKASVSCQKQLIMATQLFYREVYQRTLHVDQMLPQQRPKALPVVLSVEEVKSILD
;
A
#
# COMPACT_ATOMS: atom_id res chain seq x y z
N MET A 1 -0.59 36.50 -1.90
CA MET A 1 0.60 35.78 -2.40
C MET A 1 1.51 35.41 -1.23
N TYR A 2 1.21 34.34 -0.49
CA TYR A 2 2.06 33.85 0.61
C TYR A 2 2.04 32.32 0.62
N TYR A 3 2.76 31.66 -0.30
CA TYR A 3 2.98 30.20 -0.26
C TYR A 3 4.34 29.80 -0.86
N GLY A 4 5.41 30.52 -0.50
CA GLY A 4 6.77 30.25 -1.02
C GLY A 4 7.69 29.48 -0.08
N TRP A 5 7.44 29.49 1.23
CA TRP A 5 8.47 29.15 2.23
C TRP A 5 8.15 27.97 3.15
N LEU A 6 6.98 27.32 3.01
CA LEU A 6 6.60 26.18 3.87
C LEU A 6 6.95 24.79 3.29
N ASN A 7 7.30 24.68 2.01
CA ASN A 7 7.42 23.37 1.36
C ASN A 7 8.76 22.67 1.64
N THR A 8 9.85 23.42 1.80
CA THR A 8 11.19 22.82 1.92
C THR A 8 11.44 22.21 3.30
N THR A 9 10.99 22.89 4.37
CA THR A 9 11.14 22.40 5.75
C THR A 9 10.21 21.23 6.05
N PHE A 10 9.01 21.23 5.46
CA PHE A 10 8.04 20.14 5.60
C PHE A 10 8.55 18.84 4.93
N ALA A 11 9.11 18.93 3.73
CA ALA A 11 9.65 17.78 3.01
C ALA A 11 10.86 17.11 3.70
N LEU A 12 11.68 17.87 4.43
CA LEU A 12 12.88 17.36 5.12
C LEU A 12 12.55 16.53 6.37
N TYR A 13 11.44 16.82 7.06
CA TYR A 13 11.01 16.07 8.26
C TYR A 13 10.40 14.69 7.94
N PHE A 14 9.87 14.50 6.73
CA PHE A 14 9.12 13.30 6.35
C PHE A 14 9.96 12.04 6.13
N SER A 15 11.28 12.15 6.00
CA SER A 15 12.12 11.04 5.51
C SER A 15 12.33 9.89 6.52
N ILE A 16 12.30 10.17 7.83
CA ILE A 16 12.53 9.16 8.88
C ILE A 16 11.21 8.52 9.34
N GLU A 17 10.09 9.25 9.28
CA GLU A 17 8.77 8.85 9.83
C GLU A 17 7.65 8.75 8.78
N ALA A 18 7.95 8.73 7.47
CA ALA A 18 6.95 8.83 6.39
C ALA A 18 5.68 7.96 6.57
N ILE A 19 5.83 6.72 7.05
CA ILE A 19 4.69 5.82 7.31
C ILE A 19 3.80 6.34 8.45
N GLU A 20 4.39 6.88 9.51
CA GLU A 20 3.66 7.44 10.64
C GLU A 20 2.98 8.75 10.24
N ASP A 21 3.63 9.59 9.44
CA ASP A 21 2.99 10.79 8.92
C ASP A 21 1.83 10.44 7.98
N PHE A 22 1.99 9.40 7.16
CA PHE A 22 0.89 8.87 6.37
C PHE A 22 -0.27 8.38 7.24
N LYS A 23 0.02 7.70 8.36
CA LYS A 23 -1.00 7.29 9.33
C LYS A 23 -1.76 8.49 9.86
N LYS A 24 -1.07 9.55 10.31
CA LYS A 24 -1.69 10.81 10.76
C LYS A 24 -2.57 11.43 9.67
N ILE A 25 -2.13 11.43 8.41
CA ILE A 25 -2.92 11.92 7.27
C ILE A 25 -4.22 11.10 7.10
N LEU A 26 -4.15 9.77 7.20
CA LEU A 26 -5.34 8.92 7.09
C LEU A 26 -6.32 9.13 8.24
N GLU A 27 -5.82 9.35 9.46
CA GLU A 27 -6.63 9.68 10.64
C GLU A 27 -7.36 11.01 10.46
N VAL A 28 -6.67 12.06 10.01
CA VAL A 28 -7.28 13.37 9.68
C VAL A 28 -8.35 13.23 8.60
N LYS A 29 -8.11 12.37 7.60
CA LYS A 29 -9.07 12.05 6.54
C LYS A 29 -10.19 11.08 6.96
N ARG A 30 -10.21 10.66 8.23
CA ARG A 30 -11.26 9.79 8.82
C ARG A 30 -11.39 8.43 8.12
N TYR A 31 -10.28 7.86 7.66
CA TYR A 31 -10.28 6.46 7.25
C TYR A 31 -10.55 5.55 8.46
N SER A 32 -11.18 4.40 8.21
CA SER A 32 -11.43 3.42 9.29
C SER A 32 -10.10 2.89 9.84
N SER A 33 -10.08 2.52 11.12
CA SER A 33 -8.91 1.89 11.77
C SER A 33 -8.44 0.64 11.02
N HIS A 34 -9.38 -0.15 10.48
CA HIS A 34 -9.08 -1.31 9.65
C HIS A 34 -8.37 -0.93 8.34
N THR A 35 -8.85 0.10 7.65
CA THR A 35 -8.21 0.60 6.42
C THR A 35 -6.82 1.15 6.70
N ILE A 36 -6.66 1.94 7.76
CA ILE A 36 -5.36 2.45 8.22
C ILE A 36 -4.40 1.29 8.46
N ALA A 37 -4.81 0.30 9.26
CA ALA A 37 -3.98 -0.87 9.58
C ALA A 37 -3.56 -1.65 8.32
N SER A 38 -4.49 -1.83 7.37
CA SER A 38 -4.23 -2.50 6.11
C SER A 38 -3.22 -1.74 5.25
N TYR A 39 -3.38 -0.42 5.12
CA TYR A 39 -2.50 0.42 4.30
C TYR A 39 -1.09 0.49 4.90
N ILE A 40 -0.98 0.67 6.21
CA ILE A 40 0.30 0.69 6.91
C ILE A 40 1.02 -0.66 6.80
N SER A 41 0.28 -1.78 6.90
CA SER A 41 0.86 -3.12 6.73
C SER A 41 1.36 -3.35 5.31
N ALA A 42 0.60 -2.91 4.30
CA ALA A 42 0.99 -2.99 2.90
C ALA A 42 2.28 -2.19 2.63
N LEU A 43 2.37 -0.95 3.12
CA LEU A 43 3.57 -0.12 2.99
C LEU A 43 4.79 -0.74 3.67
N ARG A 44 4.63 -1.33 4.87
CA ARG A 44 5.73 -2.05 5.54
C ARG A 44 6.18 -3.28 4.77
N LEU A 45 5.28 -3.96 4.07
CA LEU A 45 5.64 -5.10 3.22
C LEU A 45 6.45 -4.64 2.00
N ILE A 46 6.03 -3.57 1.34
CA ILE A 46 6.74 -2.98 0.20
C ILE A 46 8.10 -2.46 0.64
N LYS A 47 8.18 -1.71 1.75
CA LYS A 47 9.43 -1.22 2.31
C LYS A 47 10.43 -2.34 2.59
N ARG A 48 9.97 -3.49 3.09
CA ARG A 48 10.84 -4.67 3.32
C ARG A 48 11.28 -5.36 2.02
N ALA A 49 10.50 -5.23 0.95
CA ALA A 49 10.81 -5.83 -0.35
C ALA A 49 11.67 -4.91 -1.23
N LEU A 50 11.64 -3.59 -1.00
CA LEU A 50 12.55 -2.64 -1.63
C LEU A 50 13.98 -2.89 -1.14
N LYS A 51 14.92 -2.97 -2.08
CA LYS A 51 16.36 -3.12 -1.81
C LYS A 51 17.10 -1.78 -1.73
N VAL A 52 16.38 -0.66 -1.83
CA VAL A 52 16.90 0.71 -1.91
C VAL A 52 16.45 1.54 -0.71
N SER A 53 17.13 2.68 -0.49
CA SER A 53 16.84 3.65 0.59
C SER A 53 15.34 4.01 0.65
N PRO A 54 14.77 4.16 1.86
CA PRO A 54 13.50 3.50 2.23
C PRO A 54 12.26 3.99 1.50
N TRP A 55 12.31 5.21 0.96
CA TRP A 55 11.27 5.83 0.14
C TRP A 55 11.87 6.83 -0.86
N GLY A 56 13.10 6.58 -1.32
CA GLY A 56 13.78 7.40 -2.35
C GLY A 56 13.00 7.43 -3.67
N PRO A 57 13.59 7.82 -4.83
CA PRO A 57 12.85 7.89 -6.09
C PRO A 57 12.48 6.48 -6.60
N VAL A 58 11.55 5.82 -5.90
CA VAL A 58 10.96 4.54 -6.24
C VAL A 58 10.18 4.78 -7.51
N THR A 59 10.62 4.17 -8.58
CA THR A 59 9.95 4.23 -9.86
C THR A 59 8.79 3.25 -9.88
N GLU A 60 7.88 3.45 -10.82
CA GLU A 60 6.84 2.49 -11.15
C GLU A 60 7.45 1.13 -11.53
N SER A 61 8.64 1.11 -12.14
CA SER A 61 9.39 -0.12 -12.42
C SER A 61 9.83 -0.85 -11.15
N ASP A 62 10.35 -0.13 -10.15
CA ASP A 62 10.73 -0.72 -8.87
C ASP A 62 9.51 -1.32 -8.15
N LEU A 63 8.39 -0.61 -8.18
CA LEU A 63 7.13 -1.09 -7.64
C LEU A 63 6.61 -2.31 -8.36
N PHE A 64 6.68 -2.32 -9.69
CA PHE A 64 6.30 -3.47 -10.50
C PHE A 64 7.09 -4.72 -10.10
N GLN A 65 8.41 -4.62 -9.97
CA GLN A 65 9.27 -5.74 -9.59
C GLN A 65 8.95 -6.26 -8.19
N VAL A 66 8.73 -5.35 -7.23
CA VAL A 66 8.34 -5.72 -5.86
C VAL A 66 6.99 -6.45 -5.85
N ILE A 67 5.97 -5.88 -6.50
CA ILE A 67 4.63 -6.46 -6.54
C ILE A 67 4.65 -7.82 -7.24
N TYR A 68 5.34 -7.92 -8.39
CA TYR A 68 5.55 -9.17 -9.11
C TYR A 68 6.20 -10.23 -8.19
N SER A 69 7.25 -9.86 -7.47
CA SER A 69 7.93 -10.76 -6.54
C SER A 69 7.00 -11.25 -5.42
N LEU A 70 6.18 -10.37 -4.85
CA LEU A 70 5.22 -10.73 -3.80
C LEU A 70 4.12 -11.66 -4.32
N ILE A 71 3.66 -11.48 -5.55
CA ILE A 71 2.65 -12.35 -6.17
C ILE A 71 3.24 -13.74 -6.45
N HIS A 72 4.41 -13.80 -7.09
CA HIS A 72 4.96 -15.07 -7.59
C HIS A 72 5.73 -15.87 -6.53
N HIS A 73 6.44 -15.21 -5.61
CA HIS A 73 7.24 -15.91 -4.61
C HIS A 73 6.55 -16.02 -3.25
N LYS A 74 5.66 -15.06 -2.90
CA LYS A 74 4.93 -15.08 -1.62
C LYS A 74 3.43 -15.38 -1.77
N LYS A 75 2.97 -15.70 -2.98
CA LYS A 75 1.57 -16.06 -3.29
C LYS A 75 0.55 -15.03 -2.77
N ALA A 76 0.87 -13.74 -2.91
CA ALA A 76 -0.04 -12.67 -2.48
C ALA A 76 -1.43 -12.80 -3.15
N SER A 77 -2.49 -12.67 -2.36
CA SER A 77 -3.87 -12.74 -2.87
C SER A 77 -4.24 -11.51 -3.71
N VAL A 78 -5.31 -11.60 -4.48
CA VAL A 78 -5.88 -10.48 -5.26
C VAL A 78 -6.20 -9.27 -4.37
N SER A 79 -6.73 -9.53 -3.16
CA SER A 79 -7.01 -8.46 -2.19
C SER A 79 -5.73 -7.82 -1.67
N CYS A 80 -4.73 -8.64 -1.34
CA CYS A 80 -3.41 -8.16 -0.91
C CYS A 80 -2.74 -7.31 -1.99
N GLN A 81 -2.75 -7.76 -3.25
CA GLN A 81 -2.23 -7.00 -4.40
C GLN A 81 -2.91 -5.62 -4.52
N LYS A 82 -4.24 -5.56 -4.43
CA LYS A 82 -4.98 -4.28 -4.45
C LYS A 82 -4.57 -3.37 -3.30
N GLN A 83 -4.46 -3.90 -2.08
CA GLN A 83 -4.03 -3.13 -0.93
C GLN A 83 -2.61 -2.58 -1.10
N LEU A 84 -1.68 -3.39 -1.63
CA LEU A 84 -0.31 -2.97 -1.93
C LEU A 84 -0.27 -1.80 -2.91
N ILE A 85 -1.02 -1.90 -4.01
CA ILE A 85 -1.06 -0.89 -5.06
C ILE A 85 -1.72 0.40 -4.55
N MET A 86 -2.91 0.29 -3.96
CA MET A 86 -3.68 1.46 -3.54
C MET A 86 -3.02 2.21 -2.38
N ALA A 87 -2.48 1.47 -1.40
CA ALA A 87 -1.78 2.09 -0.28
C ALA A 87 -0.54 2.85 -0.77
N THR A 88 0.20 2.30 -1.73
CA THR A 88 1.40 2.95 -2.26
C THR A 88 1.08 4.16 -3.09
N GLN A 89 0.11 4.06 -3.99
CA GLN A 89 -0.34 5.19 -4.80
C GLN A 89 -0.79 6.35 -3.92
N LEU A 90 -1.59 6.06 -2.89
CA LEU A 90 -2.05 7.08 -1.94
C LEU A 90 -0.89 7.63 -1.13
N PHE A 91 -0.02 6.78 -0.60
CA PHE A 91 1.15 7.20 0.17
C PHE A 91 2.02 8.20 -0.59
N TYR A 92 2.44 7.89 -1.82
CA TYR A 92 3.27 8.79 -2.61
C TYR A 92 2.57 10.11 -2.95
N ARG A 93 1.26 10.06 -3.18
CA ARG A 93 0.47 11.26 -3.45
C ARG A 93 0.37 12.17 -2.23
N GLU A 94 0.10 11.62 -1.06
CA GLU A 94 -0.17 12.41 0.14
C GLU A 94 1.12 12.88 0.83
N VAL A 95 2.16 12.05 0.84
CA VAL A 95 3.41 12.27 1.59
C VAL A 95 4.43 13.00 0.73
N TYR A 96 4.53 12.67 -0.56
CA TYR A 96 5.54 13.20 -1.47
C TYR A 96 4.96 14.06 -2.59
N GLN A 97 3.64 14.29 -2.61
CA GLN A 97 2.95 15.02 -3.68
C GLN A 97 3.25 14.46 -5.08
N ARG A 98 3.54 13.16 -5.16
CA ARG A 98 3.89 12.47 -6.39
C ARG A 98 2.78 11.52 -6.80
N THR A 99 2.30 11.70 -8.03
CA THR A 99 1.38 10.75 -8.66
C THR A 99 2.17 9.58 -9.23
N LEU A 100 1.76 8.36 -8.87
CA LEU A 100 2.25 7.12 -9.48
C LEU A 100 1.20 6.55 -10.42
N HIS A 101 1.63 6.09 -11.58
CA HIS A 101 0.77 5.45 -12.58
C HIS A 101 0.86 3.92 -12.45
N VAL A 102 0.02 3.35 -11.57
CA VAL A 102 0.09 1.92 -11.18
C VAL A 102 -1.14 1.11 -11.62
N ASP A 103 -2.03 1.69 -12.42
CA ASP A 103 -3.30 1.05 -12.82
C ASP A 103 -3.10 -0.28 -13.54
N GLN A 104 -2.03 -0.39 -14.33
CA GLN A 104 -1.65 -1.61 -15.04
C GLN A 104 -1.26 -2.77 -14.11
N MET A 105 -0.91 -2.46 -12.85
CA MET A 105 -0.53 -3.46 -11.86
C MET A 105 -1.75 -4.03 -11.13
N LEU A 106 -2.94 -3.42 -11.27
CA LEU A 106 -4.14 -3.90 -10.62
C LEU A 106 -4.57 -5.25 -11.23
N PRO A 107 -5.08 -6.18 -10.41
CA PRO A 107 -5.56 -7.45 -10.92
C PRO A 107 -6.77 -7.20 -11.83
N GLN A 108 -6.76 -7.83 -13.01
CA GLN A 108 -7.97 -7.95 -13.81
C GLN A 108 -9.05 -8.62 -12.97
N GLN A 109 -10.26 -8.07 -12.97
CA GLN A 109 -11.36 -8.71 -12.25
C GLN A 109 -11.56 -10.10 -12.84
N ARG A 110 -11.37 -11.15 -12.02
CA ARG A 110 -11.87 -12.46 -12.41
C ARG A 110 -13.39 -12.31 -12.60
N PRO A 111 -13.99 -12.82 -13.69
CA PRO A 111 -15.44 -12.91 -13.76
C PRO A 111 -15.91 -13.60 -12.48
N LYS A 112 -16.91 -13.02 -11.81
CA LYS A 112 -17.40 -13.52 -10.52
C LYS A 112 -17.78 -14.99 -10.70
N ALA A 113 -16.93 -15.91 -10.25
CA ALA A 113 -17.40 -17.24 -9.92
C ALA A 113 -18.42 -17.04 -8.79
N LEU A 114 -19.61 -17.61 -8.97
CA LEU A 114 -20.66 -17.62 -7.96
C LEU A 114 -20.04 -18.03 -6.61
N PRO A 115 -20.46 -17.43 -5.49
CA PRO A 115 -19.83 -17.67 -4.20
C PRO A 115 -19.90 -19.18 -3.88
N VAL A 116 -18.74 -19.83 -3.86
CA VAL A 116 -18.61 -21.17 -3.30
C VAL A 116 -18.82 -21.00 -1.81
N VAL A 117 -19.97 -21.46 -1.32
CA VAL A 117 -20.30 -21.50 0.10
C VAL A 117 -19.23 -22.36 0.76
N LEU A 118 -18.42 -21.77 1.64
CA LEU A 118 -17.49 -22.52 2.49
C LEU A 118 -18.31 -23.60 3.20
N SER A 119 -18.00 -24.86 2.95
CA SER A 119 -18.73 -25.96 3.56
C SER A 119 -18.40 -26.00 5.06
N VAL A 120 -19.37 -26.38 5.88
CA VAL A 120 -19.33 -26.29 7.35
C VAL A 120 -18.12 -27.05 7.94
N GLU A 121 -17.50 -27.94 7.15
CA GLU A 121 -16.30 -28.69 7.53
C GLU A 121 -15.02 -27.84 7.67
N GLU A 122 -14.83 -26.74 6.91
CA GLU A 122 -13.61 -25.90 7.02
C GLU A 122 -13.55 -25.03 8.28
N VAL A 123 -14.69 -24.79 8.95
CA VAL A 123 -14.75 -23.96 10.16
C VAL A 123 -14.27 -24.73 11.41
N LYS A 124 -14.32 -26.07 11.40
CA LYS A 124 -13.97 -26.88 12.57
C LYS A 124 -12.48 -27.05 12.82
N SER A 125 -11.61 -26.82 11.83
CA SER A 125 -10.16 -27.01 11.98
C SER A 125 -9.43 -25.82 12.63
N ILE A 126 -10.14 -24.73 12.95
CA ILE A 126 -9.58 -23.51 13.56
C ILE A 126 -9.79 -23.48 15.08
N LEU A 127 -10.59 -24.39 15.66
CA LEU A 127 -11.02 -24.35 17.06
C LEU A 127 -10.47 -25.48 17.97
N ASP A 128 -9.45 -26.22 17.53
CA ASP A 128 -8.69 -27.11 18.40
C ASP A 128 -7.36 -26.49 18.83
#